data_AF-A0A9D4XA06-F1
#
_entry.id   AF-A0A9D4XA06-F1
#
_cell.length_a   1.000
_cell.length_b   1.000
_cell.length_c   1.000
_cell.angle_alpha   90.00
_cell.angle_beta   90.00
_cell.angle_gamma   90.00
#
_symmetry.space_group_name_H-M   'P 1'
#
loop_
_entity.id
_entity.type
_entity.pdbx_description
1 polymer ?
#
loop_
_entity_poly.entity_id
_entity_poly.type
_entity_poly.pdbx_seq_one_letter_code
_entity_poly.pdbx_strand_id
1 'polypeptide(L)'
;MVHSLELSERGSQSEKHHDIAIQSLQNGIAKLDLLDIEESNKKFVDSTSEYMPKVSDVNITLHDSPLIATKGRPRTLRMKNSLEMVRKGSSACSYCMKKGHTKPKCQNLNQTR
;
A
#
# COMPACT_ATOMS: atom_id res chain seq x y z
N MET A 1 1.42 -21.30 25.23
CA MET A 1 2.02 -22.00 24.07
C MET A 1 1.72 -21.34 22.71
N VAL A 2 0.62 -20.59 22.53
CA VAL A 2 0.32 -19.90 21.25
C VAL A 2 1.25 -18.70 21.01
N HIS A 3 1.55 -17.93 22.06
CA HIS A 3 2.36 -16.70 21.95
C HIS A 3 3.83 -16.95 21.57
N SER A 4 4.40 -18.11 21.92
CA SER A 4 5.77 -18.49 21.54
C SER A 4 5.89 -18.89 20.07
N LEU A 5 4.84 -19.49 19.51
CA LEU A 5 4.75 -19.82 18.08
C LEU A 5 4.65 -18.56 17.21
N GLU A 6 3.83 -17.59 17.61
CA GLU A 6 3.69 -16.31 16.88
C GLU A 6 5.00 -15.51 16.85
N LEU A 7 5.78 -15.55 17.94
CA LEU A 7 7.10 -14.89 18.01
C LEU A 7 8.12 -15.60 17.10
N SER A 8 8.11 -16.92 17.08
CA SER A 8 8.99 -17.71 16.21
C SER A 8 8.68 -17.49 14.73
N GLU A 9 7.40 -17.44 14.34
CA GLU A 9 7.00 -17.18 12.96
C GLU A 9 7.41 -15.76 12.50
N ARG A 10 7.24 -14.75 13.36
CA ARG A 10 7.72 -13.38 13.08
C ARG A 10 9.24 -13.32 12.96
N GLY A 11 9.98 -14.05 13.80
CA GLY A 11 11.43 -14.15 13.70
C GLY A 11 11.88 -14.72 12.37
N SER A 12 11.29 -15.85 11.96
CA SER A 12 11.60 -16.51 10.69
C SER A 12 11.23 -15.68 9.46
N GLN A 13 10.09 -14.96 9.49
CA GLN A 13 9.74 -14.02 8.43
C GLN A 13 10.73 -12.85 8.35
N SER A 14 11.14 -12.29 9.49
CA SER A 14 12.12 -11.21 9.55
C SER A 14 13.46 -11.63 8.98
N GLU A 15 13.97 -12.81 9.34
CA GLU A 15 15.20 -13.41 8.82
C GLU A 15 15.16 -13.50 7.29
N LYS A 16 14.11 -14.09 6.74
CA LYS A 16 13.92 -14.20 5.28
C LYS A 16 13.91 -12.83 4.58
N HIS A 17 13.30 -11.82 5.18
CA HIS A 17 13.30 -10.46 4.62
C HIS A 17 14.71 -9.84 4.61
N HIS A 18 15.49 -10.08 5.67
CA HIS A 18 16.88 -9.62 5.73
C HIS A 18 17.77 -10.32 4.72
N ASP A 19 17.62 -11.63 4.53
CA ASP A 19 18.38 -12.39 3.53
C ASP A 19 18.15 -11.87 2.11
N ILE A 20 16.88 -11.63 1.76
CA ILE A 20 16.52 -11.06 0.44
C ILE A 20 17.12 -9.66 0.27
N ALA A 21 17.09 -8.83 1.31
CA ALA A 21 17.66 -7.49 1.26
C ALA A 21 19.18 -7.54 1.09
N ILE A 22 19.87 -8.39 1.85
CA ILE A 22 21.33 -8.59 1.75
C ILE A 22 21.71 -9.05 0.34
N GLN A 23 21.02 -10.07 -0.19
CA GLN A 23 21.29 -10.60 -1.53
C GLN A 23 21.05 -9.54 -2.61
N SER A 24 19.98 -8.74 -2.48
CA SER A 24 19.68 -7.67 -3.43
C SER A 24 20.73 -6.57 -3.43
N LEU A 25 21.22 -6.19 -2.24
CA LEU A 25 22.28 -5.19 -2.08
C LEU A 25 23.61 -5.70 -2.66
N GLN A 26 23.98 -6.95 -2.37
CA GLN A 26 25.20 -7.57 -2.93
C GLN A 26 25.14 -7.63 -4.46
N ASN A 27 24.01 -8.02 -5.03
CA ASN A 27 23.82 -8.01 -6.49
C ASN A 27 23.89 -6.59 -7.07
N GLY A 28 23.37 -5.59 -6.35
CA GLY A 28 23.47 -4.19 -6.76
C GLY A 28 24.92 -3.72 -6.82
N ILE A 29 25.69 -4.00 -5.77
CA ILE A 29 27.13 -3.65 -5.70
C ILE A 29 27.89 -4.33 -6.85
N ALA A 30 27.73 -5.64 -7.02
CA ALA A 30 28.42 -6.37 -8.09
C ALA A 30 28.08 -5.82 -9.49
N LYS A 31 26.85 -5.36 -9.72
CA LYS A 31 26.47 -4.71 -10.98
C LYS A 31 27.11 -3.34 -11.16
N LEU A 32 27.26 -2.57 -10.09
CA LEU A 32 27.92 -1.27 -10.13
C LEU A 32 29.42 -1.43 -10.39
N ASP A 33 30.06 -2.44 -9.81
CA ASP A 33 31.48 -2.73 -10.04
C ASP A 33 31.78 -3.16 -11.48
N LEU A 34 30.78 -3.70 -12.19
CA LEU A 34 30.87 -4.06 -13.61
C LEU A 34 30.63 -2.89 -14.56
N LEU A 35 30.17 -1.74 -14.07
CA LEU A 35 30.03 -0.56 -14.90
C LEU A 35 31.42 0.01 -15.16
N ASP A 36 31.91 -0.16 -16.39
CA ASP A 36 33.03 0.64 -16.90
C ASP A 36 32.55 2.08 -16.97
N ILE A 37 32.92 2.87 -15.97
CA ILE A 37 32.80 4.32 -16.03
C ILE A 37 33.88 4.76 -17.01
N GLU A 38 33.54 4.84 -18.29
CA GLU A 38 34.33 5.64 -19.21
C GLU A 38 34.43 7.03 -18.58
N GLU A 39 35.63 7.40 -18.15
CA GLU A 39 35.92 8.72 -17.61
C GLU A 39 35.67 9.71 -18.75
N SER A 40 34.42 10.14 -18.86
CA SER A 40 34.01 11.08 -19.87
C SER A 40 34.70 12.38 -19.49
N ASN A 41 35.83 12.65 -20.14
CA ASN A 41 36.47 13.96 -20.22
C ASN A 41 35.57 14.97 -20.97
N LYS A 42 34.25 14.81 -20.87
CA LYS A 42 33.27 15.80 -21.27
C LYS A 42 33.11 16.71 -20.07
N LYS A 43 33.87 17.81 -20.12
CA LYS A 43 33.52 19.05 -19.42
C LYS A 43 32.01 19.17 -19.47
N PHE A 44 31.38 19.19 -18.30
CA PHE A 44 29.96 19.44 -18.14
C PHE A 44 29.70 20.85 -18.71
N VAL A 45 29.43 20.90 -20.01
CA VAL A 45 28.92 22.11 -20.65
C VAL A 45 27.45 22.07 -20.34
N ASP A 46 27.05 22.97 -19.45
CA ASP A 46 25.68 23.30 -19.11
C ASP A 46 24.98 23.77 -20.39
N SER A 47 24.57 22.82 -21.23
CA SER A 47 23.86 23.08 -22.47
C SER A 47 22.38 22.93 -22.19
N THR A 48 21.84 24.00 -21.59
CA THR A 48 20.45 24.39 -21.72
C THR A 48 20.16 24.62 -23.21
N SER A 49 20.00 23.54 -23.98
CA SER A 49 19.56 23.64 -25.37
C SER A 49 18.23 22.92 -25.49
N GLU A 50 17.20 23.74 -25.45
CA GLU A 50 15.85 23.48 -25.92
C GLU A 50 15.88 22.66 -27.22
N TYR A 51 15.58 21.37 -27.11
CA TYR A 51 15.14 20.59 -28.26
C TYR A 51 13.84 19.89 -27.88
N MET A 52 12.76 20.68 -27.87
CA MET A 52 11.42 20.13 -28.00
C MET A 52 11.19 19.86 -29.49
N PRO A 53 10.83 18.62 -29.90
CA PRO A 53 10.37 18.38 -31.25
C PRO A 53 9.10 19.20 -31.45
N LYS A 54 9.02 19.99 -32.53
CA LYS A 54 7.76 20.60 -32.97
C LYS A 54 6.79 19.48 -33.29
N VAL A 55 5.94 19.14 -32.34
CA VAL A 55 4.79 18.26 -32.53
C VAL A 55 3.85 19.04 -33.42
N SER A 56 3.83 18.69 -34.70
CA SER A 56 2.77 19.09 -35.63
C SER A 56 1.42 18.85 -34.96
N ASP A 57 0.51 19.82 -35.08
CA ASP A 57 -0.86 19.84 -34.53
C ASP A 57 -1.71 18.65 -35.01
N VAL A 58 -1.40 17.46 -34.51
CA VAL A 58 -2.29 16.33 -34.56
C VAL A 58 -3.22 16.52 -33.38
N ASN A 59 -4.48 16.85 -33.65
CA ASN A 59 -5.53 16.80 -32.64
C ASN A 59 -5.72 15.34 -32.21
N ILE A 60 -4.84 14.85 -31.34
CA ILE A 60 -4.96 13.56 -30.69
C ILE A 60 -5.99 13.76 -29.60
N THR A 61 -7.23 13.38 -29.89
CA THR A 61 -8.25 13.28 -28.84
C THR A 61 -7.88 12.10 -27.94
N LEU A 62 -7.22 12.42 -26.82
CA LEU A 62 -6.89 11.44 -25.80
C LEU A 62 -8.18 11.01 -25.12
N HIS A 63 -8.67 9.82 -25.46
CA HIS A 63 -9.80 9.23 -24.76
C HIS A 63 -9.30 8.54 -23.49
N ASP A 64 -9.85 8.92 -22.35
CA ASP A 64 -9.66 8.18 -21.11
C ASP A 64 -10.17 6.75 -21.31
N SER A 65 -9.34 5.78 -20.94
CA SER A 65 -9.78 4.39 -20.92
C SER A 65 -11.00 4.26 -20.00
N PRO A 66 -11.98 3.40 -20.35
CA PRO A 66 -13.19 3.26 -19.55
C PRO A 66 -12.84 2.93 -18.10
N LEU A 67 -13.44 3.69 -17.17
CA LEU A 67 -13.28 3.47 -15.75
C LEU A 67 -13.97 2.16 -15.37
N ILE A 68 -13.21 1.07 -15.40
CA ILE A 68 -13.66 -0.23 -14.90
C ILE A 68 -13.64 -0.15 -13.38
N ALA A 69 -14.82 -0.23 -12.77
CA ALA A 69 -14.93 -0.40 -11.32
C ALA A 69 -14.27 -1.71 -10.93
N THR A 70 -13.00 -1.66 -10.54
CA THR A 70 -12.36 -2.83 -9.96
C THR A 70 -13.09 -3.13 -8.67
N LYS A 71 -13.69 -4.33 -8.56
CA LYS A 71 -14.00 -4.89 -7.25
C LYS A 71 -12.64 -5.09 -6.61
N GLY A 72 -12.16 -4.06 -5.90
CA GLY A 72 -10.85 -4.07 -5.30
C GLY A 72 -10.62 -5.34 -4.48
N ARG A 73 -9.37 -5.58 -4.07
CA ARG A 73 -8.96 -6.80 -3.35
C ARG A 73 -10.04 -7.24 -2.32
N PRO A 74 -10.49 -8.52 -2.37
CA PRO A 74 -11.52 -9.04 -1.47
C PRO A 74 -11.27 -8.61 -0.03
N ARG A 75 -12.33 -8.23 0.70
CA ARG A 75 -12.20 -7.71 2.06
C ARG A 75 -11.39 -8.66 2.96
N THR A 76 -11.56 -9.96 2.79
CA THR A 76 -10.79 -11.01 3.48
C THR A 76 -9.28 -10.91 3.26
N LEU A 77 -8.86 -10.44 2.10
CA LEU A 77 -7.46 -10.22 1.73
C LEU A 77 -6.96 -8.79 2.01
N ARG A 78 -7.87 -7.84 2.30
CA ARG A 78 -7.54 -6.47 2.73
C ARG A 78 -7.25 -6.39 4.24
N MET A 79 -7.86 -7.27 5.04
CA MET A 79 -7.80 -7.19 6.52
C MET A 79 -6.43 -7.67 7.00
N LYS A 80 -5.63 -6.73 7.53
CA LYS A 80 -4.33 -7.01 8.16
C LYS A 80 -4.61 -7.39 9.61
N ASN A 81 -4.88 -8.67 9.86
CA ASN A 81 -5.09 -9.33 11.18
C ASN A 81 -6.55 -9.61 11.62
N SER A 82 -6.67 -10.69 12.38
CA SER A 82 -7.84 -11.12 13.16
C SER A 82 -8.37 -10.04 14.12
N LEU A 83 -7.56 -9.06 14.52
CA LEU A 83 -7.93 -7.93 15.39
C LEU A 83 -9.04 -7.04 14.82
N GLU A 84 -9.14 -6.90 13.49
CA GLU A 84 -10.23 -6.16 12.85
C GLU A 84 -11.57 -6.91 12.90
N MET A 85 -11.54 -8.24 13.11
CA MET A 85 -12.75 -9.06 13.30
C MET A 85 -13.25 -9.02 14.75
N VAL A 86 -12.37 -8.77 15.73
CA VAL A 86 -12.72 -8.76 17.16
C VAL A 86 -13.63 -7.58 17.52
N ARG A 87 -13.57 -6.45 16.79
CA ARG A 87 -14.43 -5.29 17.07
C ARG A 87 -15.87 -5.41 16.58
N LYS A 88 -16.26 -6.58 16.04
CA LYS A 88 -17.66 -6.87 15.67
C LYS A 88 -18.50 -7.38 16.84
N GLY A 89 -18.01 -7.26 18.08
CA GLY A 89 -18.74 -7.56 19.31
C GLY A 89 -19.35 -6.31 19.94
N SER A 90 -20.65 -6.10 19.67
CA SER A 90 -21.55 -5.16 20.36
C SER A 90 -21.05 -3.71 20.55
N SER A 91 -21.23 -2.87 19.54
CA SER A 91 -21.29 -1.42 19.79
C SER A 91 -22.42 -1.17 20.79
N ALA A 92 -22.10 -0.63 21.96
CA ALA A 92 -23.12 -0.15 22.88
C ALA A 92 -23.91 0.97 22.19
N CYS A 93 -25.22 1.01 22.43
CA CYS A 93 -26.05 2.08 21.94
C CYS A 93 -25.57 3.41 22.53
N SER A 94 -25.19 4.37 21.70
CA SER A 94 -24.70 5.67 22.20
C SER A 94 -25.79 6.54 22.86
N TYR A 95 -27.04 6.08 22.90
CA TYR A 95 -28.15 6.76 23.57
C TYR A 95 -28.46 6.15 24.95
N CYS A 96 -28.60 4.82 25.04
CA CYS A 96 -28.95 4.15 26.30
C CYS A 96 -27.79 3.34 26.92
N MET A 97 -26.62 3.34 26.29
CA MET A 97 -25.39 2.62 26.69
C MET A 97 -25.53 1.10 26.84
N LYS A 98 -26.67 0.52 26.43
CA LYS A 98 -26.89 -0.93 26.42
C LYS A 98 -26.24 -1.57 25.19
N LYS A 99 -25.62 -2.73 25.39
CA LYS A 99 -25.06 -3.56 24.31
C LYS A 99 -26.17 -4.25 23.51
N GLY A 100 -25.88 -4.62 22.27
CA GLY A 100 -26.78 -5.43 21.42
C GLY A 100 -27.61 -4.64 20.40
N HIS A 101 -27.57 -3.31 20.40
CA HIS A 101 -28.22 -2.48 19.38
C HIS A 101 -27.50 -1.15 19.19
N THR A 102 -27.75 -0.48 18.05
CA THR A 102 -27.21 0.85 17.73
C THR A 102 -28.26 1.93 18.02
N LYS A 103 -27.83 3.20 18.16
CA LYS A 103 -28.70 4.38 18.40
C LYS A 103 -29.98 4.41 17.54
N PRO A 104 -29.95 4.20 16.21
CA PRO A 104 -31.16 4.25 15.38
C PRO A 104 -32.16 3.12 15.64
N LYS A 105 -31.74 2.02 16.29
CA LYS A 105 -32.61 0.89 16.67
C LYS A 105 -32.96 0.91 18.16
N CYS A 106 -32.73 2.03 18.84
CA CYS A 106 -32.98 2.14 20.27
C CYS A 106 -34.46 2.36 20.55
N GLN A 107 -35.08 1.45 21.31
CA GLN A 107 -36.48 1.56 21.72
C GLN A 107 -36.75 2.84 22.52
N ASN A 108 -35.80 3.29 23.35
CA ASN A 108 -35.95 4.52 24.12
C ASN A 108 -35.96 5.78 23.24
N LEU A 109 -35.33 5.76 22.06
CA LEU A 109 -35.36 6.88 21.10
C LEU A 109 -36.72 6.95 20.38
N ASN A 110 -37.35 5.79 20.18
CA ASN A 110 -38.64 5.67 19.49
C ASN A 110 -39.84 5.95 20.41
N GLN A 111 -39.64 6.05 21.72
CA GLN A 111 -40.69 6.41 22.69
C GLN A 111 -40.86 7.93 22.85
N THR A 112 -39.90 8.72 22.37
CA THR A 112 -39.89 10.19 22.46
C THR A 112 -40.37 10.90 21.18
N ARG A 113 -40.94 10.16 20.22
CA ARG A 113 -41.59 10.67 19.01
C ARG A 113 -43.05 10.27 19.03
#